data_AF-A0ABD0ZAU5-F1
#
_entry.id   AF-A0ABD0ZAU5-F1
#
_cell.length_a   1.000
_cell.length_b   1.000
_cell.length_c   1.000
_cell.angle_alpha   90.00
_cell.angle_beta   90.00
_cell.angle_gamma   90.00
#
_symmetry.space_group_name_H-M   'P 1'
#
loop_
_entity.id
_entity.type
_entity.pdbx_description
1 polymer ?
#
loop_
_entity_poly.entity_id
_entity_poly.type
_entity_poly.pdbx_seq_one_letter_code
_entity_poly.pdbx_strand_id
1 'polypeptide(L)'
;MRPCPLRIIHQGEYSPNVEGTNEHVGLSNYCMASSGNWLLMVDRRLKFYILNTLTEEKINLPSMESPIRGEQVKFKPGSEGSDYGYFVGPSHKDMVSYDDTNEVLNSKAVLWINEKTRDYVVAWTFKQHYLCWVTNFNRQMGL
;
A
#
# COMPACT_ATOMS: atom_id res chain seq x y z
N MET A 1 -11.41 -3.49 26.19
CA MET A 1 -10.65 -3.70 24.95
C MET A 1 -9.39 -2.88 25.05
N ARG A 2 -8.20 -3.49 24.96
CA ARG A 2 -6.94 -2.74 24.91
C ARG A 2 -6.76 -2.20 23.48
N PRO A 3 -6.40 -0.92 23.28
CA PRO A 3 -6.04 -0.44 21.95
C PRO A 3 -4.89 -1.30 21.40
N CYS A 4 -5.06 -1.88 20.21
CA CYS A 4 -3.96 -2.56 19.53
C CYS A 4 -2.85 -1.52 19.28
N PRO A 5 -1.61 -1.74 19.73
CA PRO A 5 -0.55 -0.78 19.50
C PRO A 5 -0.32 -0.65 17.99
N LEU A 6 -0.47 0.57 17.48
CA LEU A 6 -0.04 0.92 16.12
C LEU A 6 1.47 0.65 16.06
N ARG A 7 1.89 -0.37 15.32
CA ARG A 7 3.31 -0.67 15.11
C ARG A 7 3.66 -0.32 13.67
N ILE A 8 4.40 0.78 13.51
CA ILE A 8 5.10 1.08 12.27
C ILE A 8 6.30 0.15 12.24
N ILE A 9 6.30 -0.83 11.33
CA ILE A 9 7.48 -1.68 11.08
C ILE A 9 8.24 -1.03 9.92
N HIS A 10 9.38 -0.40 10.22
CA HIS A 10 10.37 -0.04 9.20
C HIS A 10 11.19 -1.30 8.90
N GLN A 11 10.94 -1.96 7.76
CA GLN A 11 11.86 -3.02 7.32
C GLN A 11 13.11 -2.35 6.71
N GLY A 12 14.28 -2.74 7.23
CA GLY A 12 15.56 -2.07 6.98
C GLY A 12 16.05 -2.14 5.53
N GLU A 13 17.04 -1.29 5.27
CA GLU A 13 17.70 -1.07 3.98
C GLU A 13 18.08 -2.38 3.27
N TYR A 14 17.53 -2.59 2.06
CA TYR A 14 17.92 -3.68 1.18
C TYR A 14 19.25 -3.34 0.51
N SER A 15 20.28 -4.16 0.74
CA SER A 15 21.59 -4.06 0.08
C SER A 15 21.60 -4.96 -1.15
N PRO A 16 21.70 -4.41 -2.38
CA PRO A 16 21.74 -5.23 -3.59
C PRO A 16 23.17 -5.69 -3.80
N ASN A 17 23.45 -6.98 -3.59
CA ASN A 17 24.64 -7.65 -4.13
C ASN A 17 24.49 -9.17 -3.95
N VAL A 18 23.67 -9.82 -4.79
CA VAL A 18 23.91 -11.23 -5.15
C VAL A 18 23.47 -11.43 -6.61
N GLU A 19 24.46 -11.48 -7.49
CA GLU A 19 24.34 -11.99 -8.86
C GLU A 19 24.23 -13.52 -8.78
N GLY A 20 23.13 -14.10 -9.24
CA GLY A 20 22.90 -15.55 -9.09
C GLY A 20 21.59 -16.06 -9.69
N THR A 21 21.67 -16.47 -10.96
CA THR A 21 20.92 -17.56 -11.63
C THR A 21 19.41 -17.72 -11.38
N ASN A 22 18.67 -17.49 -12.48
CA ASN A 22 17.30 -17.92 -12.81
C ASN A 22 16.68 -19.02 -11.94
N GLU A 23 15.53 -18.68 -11.33
CA GLU A 23 14.29 -19.47 -11.17
C GLU A 23 13.57 -19.00 -9.89
N HIS A 24 12.83 -17.88 -9.97
CA HIS A 24 11.87 -17.52 -8.93
C HIS A 24 10.60 -16.96 -9.57
N VAL A 25 9.53 -17.75 -9.53
CA VAL A 25 8.13 -17.26 -9.58
C VAL A 25 7.93 -16.42 -8.30
N GLY A 26 8.54 -15.23 -8.27
CA GLY A 26 8.60 -14.36 -7.10
C GLY A 26 7.52 -13.29 -7.20
N LEU A 27 6.30 -13.63 -6.78
CA LEU A 27 5.27 -12.67 -6.42
C LEU A 27 5.82 -11.76 -5.30
N SER A 28 6.58 -10.74 -5.69
CA SER A 28 7.25 -9.83 -4.77
C SER A 28 6.25 -8.80 -4.32
N ASN A 29 5.47 -9.22 -3.33
CA ASN A 29 4.57 -8.37 -2.60
C ASN A 29 5.26 -7.95 -1.30
N TYR A 30 5.26 -6.66 -1.02
CA TYR A 30 5.97 -6.06 0.09
C TYR A 30 5.02 -5.75 1.24
N CYS A 31 5.49 -5.93 2.47
CA CYS A 31 4.76 -5.55 3.67
C CYS A 31 5.09 -4.11 4.06
N MET A 32 4.07 -3.25 4.13
CA MET A 32 4.20 -1.81 4.37
C MET A 32 3.88 -1.43 5.83
N ALA A 33 2.97 -2.15 6.47
CA ALA A 33 2.52 -1.90 7.84
C ALA A 33 1.83 -3.14 8.41
N SER A 34 1.66 -3.19 9.74
CA SER A 34 0.90 -4.26 10.40
C SER A 34 -0.03 -3.74 11.50
N SER A 35 -1.11 -4.48 11.74
CA SER A 35 -2.06 -4.24 12.83
C SER A 35 -2.62 -5.58 13.32
N GLY A 36 -2.09 -6.09 14.44
CA GLY A 36 -2.44 -7.44 14.92
C GLY A 36 -2.01 -8.50 13.90
N ASN A 37 -2.95 -9.35 13.48
CA ASN A 37 -2.71 -10.41 12.48
C ASN A 37 -2.86 -9.93 11.03
N TRP A 38 -2.99 -8.61 10.82
CA TRP A 38 -3.21 -8.02 9.51
C TRP A 38 -1.96 -7.31 9.01
N LEU A 39 -1.63 -7.55 7.75
CA LEU A 39 -0.53 -6.90 7.03
C LEU A 39 -1.10 -6.03 5.92
N LEU A 40 -0.61 -4.81 5.79
CA LEU A 40 -0.79 -4.01 4.59
C LEU A 40 0.27 -4.44 3.59
N MET A 41 -0.17 -5.00 2.46
CA MET A 41 0.68 -5.51 1.41
C MET A 41 0.53 -4.68 0.14
N VAL A 42 1.61 -4.57 -0.63
CA VAL A 42 1.63 -3.92 -1.93
C VAL A 42 2.36 -4.78 -2.94
N ASP A 43 1.82 -4.94 -4.15
CA ASP A 43 2.53 -5.63 -5.24
C ASP A 43 3.43 -4.66 -6.03
N ARG A 44 4.24 -5.19 -6.96
CA ARG A 44 5.08 -4.37 -7.85
C ARG A 44 4.31 -3.31 -8.63
N ARG A 45 3.01 -3.49 -8.86
CA ARG A 45 2.15 -2.57 -9.63
C ARG A 45 1.40 -1.60 -8.72
N LEU A 46 1.83 -1.44 -7.46
CA LEU A 46 1.21 -0.60 -6.44
C LEU A 46 -0.24 -0.97 -6.13
N LYS A 47 -0.61 -2.25 -6.26
CA LYS A 47 -1.92 -2.72 -5.81
C LYS A 47 -1.85 -3.05 -4.33
N PHE A 48 -2.53 -2.23 -3.53
CA PHE A 48 -2.62 -2.43 -2.10
C PHE A 48 -3.73 -3.41 -1.71
N TYR A 49 -3.44 -4.24 -0.72
CA TYR A 49 -4.41 -5.11 -0.08
C TYR A 49 -4.04 -5.35 1.37
N ILE A 50 -5.04 -5.68 2.20
CA ILE A 50 -4.82 -6.09 3.58
C ILE A 50 -4.94 -7.62 3.64
N LEU A 51 -3.96 -8.28 4.25
CA LEU A 51 -3.89 -9.73 4.38
C LEU A 51 -3.92 -10.13 5.85
N ASN A 52 -4.84 -11.01 6.22
CA ASN A 52 -4.77 -11.71 7.50
C ASN A 52 -3.83 -12.90 7.38
N THR A 53 -2.79 -12.98 8.20
CA THR A 53 -1.80 -14.06 8.14
C THR A 53 -2.27 -15.37 8.74
N LEU A 54 -3.30 -15.36 9.59
CA LEU A 54 -3.83 -16.56 10.23
C LEU A 54 -4.96 -17.19 9.41
N THR A 55 -5.80 -16.37 8.79
CA THR A 55 -6.98 -16.84 8.06
C THR A 55 -6.81 -16.78 6.55
N GLU A 56 -5.70 -16.21 6.07
CA GLU A 56 -5.45 -15.92 4.64
C GLU A 56 -6.52 -15.02 4.00
N GLU A 57 -7.35 -14.37 4.81
CA GLU A 57 -8.37 -13.45 4.35
C GLU A 57 -7.73 -12.21 3.72
N LYS A 58 -8.18 -11.87 2.51
CA LYS A 58 -7.67 -10.75 1.73
C LYS A 58 -8.74 -9.70 1.50
N ILE A 59 -8.44 -8.46 1.88
CA ILE A 59 -9.26 -7.29 1.59
C ILE A 59 -8.52 -6.45 0.55
N ASN A 60 -9.04 -6.41 -0.68
CA ASN A 60 -8.47 -5.56 -1.72
C ASN A 60 -8.82 -4.09 -1.44
N LEU A 61 -7.81 -3.21 -1.47
CA LEU A 61 -8.06 -1.77 -1.36
C LEU A 61 -8.53 -1.21 -2.71
N PRO A 62 -9.30 -0.11 -2.70
CA PRO A 62 -9.65 0.60 -3.92
C PRO A 62 -8.43 0.97 -4.77
N SER A 63 -8.55 0.80 -6.10
CA SER A 63 -7.47 1.11 -7.03
C SER A 63 -7.07 2.59 -6.99
N MET A 64 -5.76 2.83 -7.02
CA MET A 64 -5.17 4.17 -7.10
C MET A 64 -5.39 4.86 -8.45
N GLU A 65 -5.91 4.15 -9.45
CA GLU A 65 -6.35 4.71 -10.73
C GLU A 65 -7.62 5.57 -10.57
N SER A 66 -8.37 5.34 -9.49
CA SER A 66 -9.54 6.14 -9.11
C SER A 66 -9.14 7.28 -8.17
N PRO A 67 -9.85 8.43 -8.18
CA PRO A 67 -9.57 9.49 -7.22
C PRO A 67 -9.78 8.96 -5.79
N ILE A 68 -8.71 8.97 -5.01
CA ILE A 68 -8.74 8.53 -3.60
C ILE A 68 -9.26 9.69 -2.75
N ARG A 69 -9.97 9.36 -1.67
CA ARG A 69 -10.48 10.35 -0.73
C ARG A 69 -9.30 11.10 -0.08
N GLY A 70 -9.17 12.39 -0.39
CA GLY A 70 -8.18 13.28 0.22
C GLY A 70 -7.26 14.01 -0.77
N GLU A 71 -7.18 13.58 -2.03
CA GLU A 71 -6.30 14.20 -3.02
C GLU A 71 -6.86 14.11 -4.47
N GLN A 72 -6.53 15.06 -5.34
CA GLN A 72 -6.84 15.00 -6.78
C GLN A 72 -5.83 14.15 -7.57
N VAL A 73 -4.99 13.39 -6.88
CA VAL A 73 -3.90 12.63 -7.48
C VAL A 73 -4.38 11.23 -7.85
N LYS A 74 -4.06 10.82 -9.08
CA LYS A 74 -4.36 9.47 -9.59
C LYS A 74 -3.10 8.80 -10.03
N PHE A 75 -2.90 7.56 -9.64
CA PHE A 75 -1.83 6.76 -10.22
C PHE A 75 -2.25 6.25 -11.60
N LYS A 76 -1.36 6.40 -12.57
CA LYS A 76 -1.49 5.74 -13.87
C LYS A 76 -0.40 4.69 -13.98
N PRO A 77 -0.76 3.40 -14.06
CA PRO A 77 0.22 2.40 -14.46
C PRO A 77 0.71 2.74 -15.86
N GLY A 78 1.99 2.51 -16.13
CA GLY A 78 2.46 2.56 -17.51
C GLY A 78 1.84 1.46 -18.37
N SER A 79 2.10 1.54 -19.68
CA SER A 79 1.59 0.58 -20.66
C SER A 79 2.07 -0.84 -20.38
N GLU A 80 1.42 -1.82 -21.01
CA GLU A 80 1.90 -3.19 -20.99
C GLU A 80 3.37 -3.26 -21.46
N GLY A 81 4.25 -3.85 -20.64
CA GLY A 81 5.70 -3.89 -20.87
C GLY A 81 6.51 -2.69 -20.35
N SER A 82 5.89 -1.70 -19.70
CA SER A 82 6.65 -0.63 -19.03
C SER A 82 6.94 -0.97 -17.57
N ASP A 83 8.18 -0.73 -17.16
CA ASP A 83 8.64 -0.93 -15.78
C ASP A 83 8.39 0.28 -14.88
N TYR A 84 7.49 1.18 -15.26
CA TYR A 84 7.18 2.39 -14.51
C TYR A 84 5.71 2.78 -14.60
N GLY A 85 5.23 3.48 -13.57
CA GLY A 85 3.99 4.23 -13.57
C GLY A 85 4.24 5.68 -13.14
N TYR A 86 3.18 6.46 -13.00
CA TYR A 86 3.30 7.82 -12.50
C TYR A 86 2.03 8.31 -11.81
N PHE A 87 2.22 9.17 -10.80
CA PHE A 87 1.14 9.94 -10.23
C PHE A 87 0.83 11.16 -11.10
N VAL A 88 -0.45 11.38 -11.37
CA VAL A 88 -0.96 12.57 -12.07
C VAL A 88 -1.48 13.53 -11.03
N GLY A 89 -0.69 14.55 -10.72
CA GLY A 89 -1.08 15.67 -9.88
C GLY A 89 -1.29 16.97 -10.67
N PRO A 90 -1.64 18.07 -9.98
CA PRO A 90 -1.92 19.36 -10.63
C PRO A 90 -0.70 20.04 -11.25
N SER A 91 0.51 19.75 -10.74
CA SER A 91 1.72 20.52 -11.07
C SER A 91 2.82 19.71 -11.77
N HIS A 92 2.90 18.40 -11.53
CA HIS A 92 3.93 17.53 -12.10
C HIS A 92 3.48 16.07 -12.14
N LYS A 93 4.18 15.25 -12.94
CA LYS A 93 4.05 13.80 -12.92
C LYS A 93 5.17 13.22 -12.06
N ASP A 94 4.83 12.53 -10.98
CA ASP A 94 5.83 11.80 -10.19
C ASP A 94 5.95 10.38 -10.71
N MET A 95 7.08 10.09 -11.35
CA MET A 95 7.40 8.77 -11.87
C MET A 95 7.69 7.80 -10.72
N VAL A 96 7.21 6.57 -10.86
CA VAL A 96 7.45 5.45 -9.96
C VAL A 96 7.99 4.31 -10.79
N SER A 97 9.24 3.91 -10.55
CA SER A 97 9.80 2.70 -11.16
C SER A 97 9.34 1.47 -10.37
N TYR A 98 8.92 0.42 -11.08
CA TYR A 98 8.58 -0.88 -10.49
C TYR A 98 9.83 -1.68 -10.11
N ASP A 99 10.97 -1.36 -10.71
CA ASP A 99 12.27 -1.97 -10.37
C ASP A 99 12.94 -1.25 -9.19
N ASP A 100 12.62 0.03 -8.97
CA ASP A 100 13.08 0.80 -7.82
C ASP A 100 12.11 0.68 -6.64
N THR A 101 11.99 -0.54 -6.13
CA THR A 101 11.11 -0.84 -5.00
C THR A 101 11.56 -0.18 -3.71
N ASN A 102 12.80 0.31 -3.64
CA ASN A 102 13.33 1.03 -2.49
C ASN A 102 12.57 2.32 -2.22
N GLU A 103 12.13 3.07 -3.24
CA GLU A 103 11.33 4.28 -3.03
C GLU A 103 10.00 3.96 -2.34
N VAL A 104 9.35 2.87 -2.76
CA VAL A 104 8.06 2.42 -2.22
C VAL A 104 8.27 1.83 -0.82
N LEU A 105 9.32 1.05 -0.59
CA LEU A 105 9.62 0.47 0.72
C LEU A 105 10.03 1.52 1.77
N ASN A 106 10.73 2.58 1.35
CA ASN A 106 11.12 3.68 2.22
C ASN A 106 9.98 4.69 2.50
N SER A 107 8.83 4.49 1.84
CA SER A 107 7.64 5.30 2.07
C SER A 107 6.94 4.88 3.37
N LYS A 108 6.14 5.78 3.95
CA LYS A 108 5.50 5.53 5.26
C LYS A 108 4.06 5.11 5.08
N ALA A 109 3.69 4.01 5.75
CA ALA A 109 2.31 3.55 5.80
C ALA A 109 1.85 3.32 7.25
N VAL A 110 0.55 3.48 7.46
CA VAL A 110 -0.15 3.16 8.70
C VAL A 110 -1.35 2.30 8.35
N LEU A 111 -1.55 1.24 9.12
CA LEU A 111 -2.72 0.37 9.06
C LEU A 111 -3.38 0.33 10.44
N TRP A 112 -4.68 0.52 10.46
CA TRP A 112 -5.55 0.15 11.57
C TRP A 112 -6.73 -0.64 11.02
N ILE A 113 -7.13 -1.70 11.72
CA ILE A 113 -8.29 -2.52 11.34
C ILE A 113 -9.04 -3.01 12.57
N ASN A 114 -10.36 -2.95 12.50
CA ASN A 114 -11.24 -3.57 13.47
C ASN A 114 -11.42 -5.04 13.11
N GLU A 115 -10.86 -5.93 13.93
CA GLU A 115 -10.93 -7.37 13.71
C GLU A 115 -12.36 -7.94 13.73
N LYS A 116 -13.36 -7.24 14.29
CA LYS A 116 -14.73 -7.72 14.31
C LYS A 116 -15.52 -7.24 13.09
N THR A 117 -15.41 -5.97 12.74
CA THR A 117 -16.23 -5.35 11.68
C THR A 117 -15.55 -5.33 10.32
N ARG A 118 -14.23 -5.59 10.27
CA ARG A 118 -13.38 -5.42 9.09
C ARG A 118 -13.31 -3.98 8.57
N ASP A 119 -13.74 -3.01 9.37
CA ASP A 119 -13.52 -1.60 9.08
C ASP A 119 -12.04 -1.28 9.26
N TYR A 120 -11.47 -0.48 8.37
CA TYR A 120 -10.05 -0.19 8.34
C TYR A 120 -9.79 1.28 8.03
N VAL A 121 -8.60 1.72 8.44
CA VAL A 121 -7.97 2.97 8.04
C VAL A 121 -6.57 2.63 7.54
N VAL A 122 -6.28 3.01 6.31
CA VAL A 122 -4.94 2.94 5.72
C VAL A 122 -4.54 4.34 5.32
N ALA A 123 -3.38 4.79 5.79
CA ALA A 123 -2.76 6.02 5.34
C ALA A 123 -1.38 5.70 4.77
N TRP A 124 -1.03 6.27 3.64
CA TRP A 124 0.24 6.04 2.97
C TRP A 124 0.77 7.34 2.40
N THR A 125 2.04 7.64 2.64
CA THR A 125 2.71 8.84 2.12
C THR A 125 3.87 8.45 1.24
N PHE A 126 3.87 8.93 -0.01
CA PHE A 126 4.89 8.65 -1.00
C PHE A 126 5.29 9.95 -1.72
N LYS A 127 6.58 10.31 -1.63
CA LYS A 127 7.09 11.62 -2.09
C LYS A 127 6.24 12.76 -1.50
N GLN A 128 5.52 13.50 -2.35
CA GLN A 128 4.67 14.62 -1.95
C GLN A 128 3.19 14.25 -1.84
N HIS A 129 2.83 12.99 -2.14
CA HIS A 129 1.45 12.50 -2.17
C HIS A 129 1.07 11.80 -0.88
N TYR A 130 -0.21 11.91 -0.52
CA TYR A 130 -0.78 11.18 0.60
C TYR A 130 -2.09 10.52 0.18
N LEU A 131 -2.19 9.21 0.43
CA LEU A 131 -3.38 8.43 0.12
C LEU A 131 -4.00 7.92 1.42
N CYS A 132 -5.33 7.99 1.47
CA CYS A 132 -6.09 7.51 2.61
C CYS A 132 -7.25 6.63 2.13
N TRP A 133 -7.29 5.40 2.60
CA TRP A 133 -8.43 4.50 2.41
C TRP A 133 -9.11 4.26 3.75
N VAL A 134 -10.42 4.47 3.78
CA VAL A 134 -11.25 4.26 4.96
C VAL A 134 -12.53 3.55 4.53
N THR A 135 -12.91 2.51 5.26
CA THR A 135 -14.23 1.88 5.12
C THR A 135 -15.22 2.42 6.15
N ASN A 136 -16.48 2.56 5.73
CA ASN A 136 -17.66 2.79 6.58
C ASN A 136 -17.61 3.94 7.62
N PHE A 137 -17.28 5.17 7.23
CA PHE A 137 -17.65 6.34 8.06
C PHE A 137 -19.17 6.67 8.00
N ASN A 138 -19.91 6.09 7.04
CA ASN A 138 -21.33 6.38 6.80
C ASN A 138 -22.33 5.60 7.68
N ARG A 139 -21.89 4.89 8.73
CA ARG A 139 -22.81 4.26 9.71
C ARG A 139 -22.90 4.99 11.05
N GLN A 140 -22.23 6.13 11.23
CA GLN A 140 -22.33 6.94 12.44
C GLN A 140 -22.95 8.34 12.27
N MET A 141 -23.42 8.70 11.07
CA MET A 141 -24.30 9.86 10.89
C MET A 141 -25.59 9.39 10.24
N GLY A 142 -26.47 8.82 11.07
CA GLY A 142 -27.90 8.82 10.77
C GLY A 142 -28.40 10.26 10.91
N LEU A 143 -28.53 10.94 9.77
CA LEU A 143 -29.54 11.96 9.55
C LEU A 143 -30.57 11.36 8.59
#